data_AF-A0A7W2AQU8-F1
#
_entry.id   AF-A0A7W2AQU8-F1
#
_cell.length_a   1.000
_cell.length_b   1.000
_cell.length_c   1.000
_cell.angle_alpha   90.00
_cell.angle_beta   90.00
_cell.angle_gamma   90.00
#
_symmetry.space_group_name_H-M   'P 1'
#
loop_
_entity.id
_entity.type
_entity.pdbx_description
1 polymer ?
#
loop_
_entity_poly.entity_id
_entity_poly.type
_entity_poly.pdbx_seq_one_letter_code
_entity_poly.pdbx_strand_id
1 'polypeptide(L)'
;MAEKNKKQSFIIAGSTSDIPIVFTATDPINRTVILKQTTWDMHIIDGDNYRLELKDQEETVKDVVEDPKFIIRDPIDNRERYYDLVYLSSINKIKPLLVVVDHLYSTGDICTIFVQSRLRDEPGEREIIYERPKKR
;
A
#
# COMPACT_ATOMS: atom_id res chain seq x y z
N MET A 1 23.29 27.95 34.48
CA MET A 1 22.68 28.91 33.53
C MET A 1 23.07 28.50 32.14
N ALA A 2 22.07 28.45 31.27
CA ALA A 2 22.13 27.91 29.92
C ALA A 2 22.85 28.85 28.94
N GLU A 3 23.40 28.32 27.85
CA GLU A 3 22.93 28.73 26.53
C GLU A 3 23.25 27.68 25.46
N LYS A 4 22.20 27.35 24.70
CA LYS A 4 22.15 26.31 23.68
C LYS A 4 22.70 26.87 22.37
N ASN A 5 23.71 26.23 21.78
CA ASN A 5 24.10 26.51 20.41
C ASN A 5 23.05 25.95 19.44
N LYS A 6 22.19 26.85 18.97
CA LYS A 6 21.09 26.61 18.04
C LYS A 6 21.70 26.49 16.63
N LYS A 7 21.80 25.27 16.10
CA LYS A 7 22.07 25.06 14.66
C LYS A 7 20.92 25.67 13.87
N GLN A 8 21.19 26.76 13.17
CA GLN A 8 20.29 27.35 12.19
C GLN A 8 20.29 26.45 10.94
N SER A 9 19.22 25.69 10.77
CA SER A 9 18.91 25.03 9.50
C SER A 9 18.23 26.02 8.58
N PHE A 10 18.92 26.39 7.50
CA PHE A 10 18.35 27.12 6.38
C PHE A 10 17.33 26.22 5.67
N ILE A 11 16.08 26.67 5.54
CA ILE A 11 15.12 26.08 4.60
C ILE A 11 14.97 27.08 3.46
N ILE A 12 15.44 26.64 2.29
CA ILE A 12 15.31 27.33 1.01
C ILE A 12 13.84 27.21 0.59
N ALA A 13 13.20 28.35 0.36
CA ALA A 13 11.88 28.41 -0.24
C ALA A 13 11.96 27.95 -1.70
N GLY A 14 11.42 26.77 -1.99
CA GLY A 14 11.21 26.24 -3.32
C GLY A 14 9.94 25.40 -3.29
N SER A 15 8.95 25.78 -4.08
CA SER A 15 7.62 25.16 -4.15
C SER A 15 7.69 23.74 -4.71
N THR A 16 7.55 22.77 -3.83
CA THR A 16 6.98 21.45 -4.15
C THR A 16 5.85 21.27 -3.16
N SER A 17 4.63 21.06 -3.63
CA SER A 17 3.56 20.55 -2.77
C SER A 17 4.00 19.17 -2.32
N ASP A 18 4.67 19.08 -1.16
CA ASP A 18 5.03 17.83 -0.52
C ASP A 18 3.71 17.14 -0.17
N ILE A 19 3.25 16.28 -1.07
CA ILE A 19 2.04 15.48 -0.85
C ILE A 19 2.34 14.65 0.39
N PRO A 20 1.55 14.74 1.47
CA PRO A 20 1.81 13.95 2.66
C PRO A 20 1.73 12.46 2.30
N ILE A 21 2.74 11.70 2.70
CA ILE A 21 2.88 10.27 2.43
C ILE A 21 2.66 9.51 3.75
N VAL A 22 1.84 8.47 3.71
CA VAL A 22 1.66 7.55 4.85
C VAL A 22 2.89 6.65 4.96
N PHE A 23 3.23 5.97 3.86
CA PHE A 23 4.45 5.18 3.77
C PHE A 23 4.96 5.07 2.32
N THR A 24 6.21 4.64 2.22
CA THR A 24 6.82 4.16 0.98
C THR A 24 7.40 2.77 1.25
N ALA A 25 7.22 1.85 0.32
CA ALA A 25 7.67 0.46 0.40
C ALA A 25 8.30 0.03 -0.92
N THR A 26 9.13 -1.02 -0.87
CA THR A 26 9.69 -1.65 -2.07
C THR A 26 9.10 -3.03 -2.23
N ASP A 27 8.53 -3.32 -3.40
CA ASP A 27 7.95 -4.63 -3.67
C ASP A 27 9.01 -5.70 -4.02
N PRO A 28 8.64 -7.00 -4.06
CA PRO A 28 9.58 -8.08 -4.36
C PRO A 28 10.23 -8.05 -5.75
N ILE A 29 9.74 -7.19 -6.66
CA ILE A 29 10.32 -6.99 -7.98
C ILE A 29 11.06 -5.64 -8.10
N ASN A 30 11.44 -5.06 -6.96
CA ASN A 30 12.24 -3.84 -6.79
C ASN A 30 11.58 -2.57 -7.34
N ARG A 31 10.25 -2.45 -7.21
CA ARG A 31 9.52 -1.20 -7.53
C ARG A 31 9.13 -0.46 -6.26
N THR A 32 9.16 0.86 -6.33
CA THR A 32 8.75 1.73 -5.23
C THR A 32 7.24 1.88 -5.24
N VAL A 33 6.57 1.59 -4.13
CA VAL A 33 5.12 1.76 -3.98
C VAL A 33 4.84 2.79 -2.89
N ILE A 34 3.95 3.73 -3.19
CA ILE A 34 3.67 4.89 -2.34
C ILE A 34 2.19 4.88 -1.94
N LEU A 35 1.93 5.07 -0.65
CA LEU A 35 0.61 5.40 -0.14
C LEU A 35 0.56 6.88 0.25
N LYS A 36 -0.24 7.66 -0.49
CA LYS A 36 -0.49 9.07 -0.19
C LYS A 36 -1.52 9.19 0.94
N GLN A 37 -1.34 10.17 1.83
CA GLN A 37 -2.26 10.46 2.94
C GLN A 37 -3.68 10.74 2.41
N THR A 38 -3.79 11.46 1.30
CA THR A 38 -5.08 11.74 0.66
C THR A 38 -5.81 10.48 0.21
N THR A 39 -5.08 9.48 -0.28
CA THR A 39 -5.68 8.19 -0.67
C THR A 39 -6.15 7.44 0.57
N TRP A 40 -5.32 7.40 1.62
CA TRP A 40 -5.68 6.77 2.88
C TRP A 40 -6.95 7.41 3.44
N ASP A 41 -6.92 8.72 3.65
CA ASP A 41 -8.01 9.45 4.25
C ASP A 41 -9.25 9.37 3.37
N MET A 42 -9.22 9.76 2.10
CA MET A 42 -10.46 9.96 1.32
C MET A 42 -10.98 8.74 0.56
N HIS A 43 -10.18 7.68 0.40
CA HIS A 43 -10.56 6.52 -0.42
C HIS A 43 -10.53 5.20 0.33
N ILE A 44 -9.89 5.15 1.50
CA ILE A 44 -9.70 3.91 2.27
C ILE A 44 -10.41 4.02 3.62
N ILE A 45 -10.08 5.02 4.44
CA ILE A 45 -10.62 5.17 5.80
C ILE A 45 -11.75 6.18 5.94
N ASP A 46 -11.99 7.09 4.98
CA ASP A 46 -13.10 8.05 4.92
C ASP A 46 -13.74 8.01 3.51
N GLY A 47 -15.02 8.39 3.39
CA GLY A 47 -15.79 8.36 2.13
C GLY A 47 -16.87 7.27 2.01
N ASP A 48 -17.53 7.17 0.84
CA ASP A 48 -18.70 6.30 0.59
C ASP A 48 -18.45 4.80 0.78
N ASN A 49 -17.18 4.38 0.75
CA ASN A 49 -16.73 3.00 0.96
C ASN A 49 -15.89 2.88 2.24
N TYR A 50 -16.35 3.50 3.32
CA TYR A 50 -15.75 3.50 4.67
C TYR A 50 -15.35 2.09 5.14
N ARG A 51 -14.04 1.81 5.25
CA ARG A 51 -13.50 0.51 5.71
C ARG A 51 -12.84 0.66 7.08
N LEU A 52 -13.67 0.71 8.13
CA LEU A 52 -13.19 0.76 9.51
C LEU A 52 -12.21 -0.35 9.87
N GLU A 53 -12.32 -1.50 9.21
CA GLU A 53 -11.41 -2.62 9.42
C GLU A 53 -9.96 -2.33 9.03
N LEU A 54 -9.70 -1.28 8.24
CA LEU A 54 -8.35 -0.86 7.85
C LEU A 54 -7.78 0.27 8.73
N LYS A 55 -8.57 0.82 9.64
CA LYS A 55 -8.09 1.87 10.55
C LYS A 55 -6.93 1.33 11.39
N ASP A 56 -5.85 2.10 11.48
CA ASP A 56 -4.62 1.77 12.20
C ASP A 56 -3.93 0.49 11.68
N GLN A 57 -4.12 0.16 10.38
CA GLN A 57 -3.52 -1.00 9.70
C GLN A 57 -2.51 -0.61 8.61
N GLU A 58 -1.97 0.61 8.66
CA GLU A 58 -1.01 1.12 7.67
C GLU A 58 0.21 0.19 7.53
N GLU A 59 0.74 -0.30 8.65
CA GLU A 59 1.87 -1.24 8.65
C GLU A 59 1.48 -2.60 8.05
N THR A 60 0.28 -3.11 8.34
CA THR A 60 -0.23 -4.35 7.73
C THR A 60 -0.33 -4.22 6.20
N VAL A 61 -0.75 -3.05 5.71
CA VAL A 61 -0.82 -2.78 4.27
C VAL A 61 0.59 -2.72 3.68
N LYS A 62 1.51 -2.06 4.36
CA LYS A 62 2.91 -1.96 3.96
C LYS A 62 3.57 -3.34 3.88
N ASP A 63 3.35 -4.20 4.86
CA ASP A 63 3.83 -5.59 4.87
C ASP A 63 3.35 -6.37 3.63
N VAL A 64 2.09 -6.19 3.24
CA VAL A 64 1.52 -6.81 2.02
C VAL A 64 2.17 -6.27 0.75
N VAL A 65 2.63 -5.04 0.75
CA VAL A 65 3.35 -4.46 -0.40
C VAL A 65 4.79 -4.99 -0.48
N GLU A 66 5.48 -5.10 0.66
CA GLU A 66 6.88 -5.55 0.74
C GLU A 66 7.03 -7.05 0.50
N ASP A 67 6.12 -7.87 1.02
CA ASP A 67 6.09 -9.31 0.82
C ASP A 67 4.65 -9.77 0.56
N PRO A 68 4.03 -9.51 -0.61
CA PRO A 68 2.74 -10.09 -0.97
C PRO A 68 2.82 -11.61 -1.11
N LYS A 69 1.70 -12.33 -1.06
CA LYS A 69 1.65 -13.73 -1.47
C LYS A 69 1.62 -13.85 -3.00
N PHE A 70 0.88 -12.99 -3.68
CA PHE A 70 0.82 -12.88 -5.13
C PHE A 70 0.78 -11.43 -5.59
N ILE A 71 1.40 -11.13 -6.73
CA ILE A 71 1.10 -9.92 -7.52
C ILE A 71 0.48 -10.38 -8.83
N ILE A 72 -0.72 -9.87 -9.11
CA ILE A 72 -1.50 -10.21 -10.30
C ILE A 72 -1.67 -8.96 -11.15
N ARG A 73 -1.33 -9.06 -12.44
CA ARG A 73 -1.54 -8.02 -13.44
C ARG A 73 -2.79 -8.31 -14.27
N ASP A 74 -3.64 -7.31 -14.45
CA ASP A 74 -4.75 -7.38 -15.38
C ASP A 74 -4.25 -6.99 -16.79
N PRO A 75 -4.56 -7.74 -17.87
CA PRO A 75 -4.11 -7.40 -19.22
C PRO A 75 -4.75 -6.11 -19.77
N ILE A 76 -5.86 -5.65 -19.19
CA ILE A 76 -6.64 -4.51 -19.68
C ILE A 76 -6.35 -3.24 -18.88
N ASP A 77 -5.92 -3.38 -17.62
CA ASP A 77 -5.69 -2.28 -16.69
C ASP A 77 -4.22 -2.28 -16.23
N ASN A 78 -3.58 -1.11 -16.19
CA ASN A 78 -2.21 -0.96 -15.67
C ASN A 78 -2.12 -1.22 -14.16
N ARG A 79 -3.27 -1.40 -13.51
CA ARG A 79 -3.35 -1.73 -12.09
C ARG A 79 -3.00 -3.17 -11.82
N GLU A 80 -2.11 -3.30 -10.85
CA GLU A 80 -1.70 -4.57 -10.30
C GLU A 80 -2.31 -4.80 -8.92
N ARG A 81 -2.48 -6.06 -8.59
CA ARG A 81 -3.20 -6.52 -7.41
C ARG A 81 -2.27 -7.32 -6.53
N TYR A 82 -2.02 -6.81 -5.35
CA TYR A 82 -1.16 -7.40 -4.35
C TYR A 82 -2.06 -8.11 -3.34
N TYR A 83 -1.88 -9.41 -3.20
CA TYR A 83 -2.72 -10.26 -2.36
C TYR A 83 -1.94 -10.85 -1.20
N ASP A 84 -2.53 -10.85 -0.01
CA ASP A 84 -2.09 -11.71 1.09
C ASP A 84 -3.24 -12.05 2.07
N LEU A 85 -3.03 -13.04 2.94
CA LEU A 85 -3.85 -13.31 4.11
C LEU A 85 -3.24 -12.64 5.33
N VAL A 86 -3.93 -11.63 5.86
CA VAL A 86 -3.44 -10.83 6.99
C VAL A 86 -4.37 -10.98 8.19
N TYR A 87 -3.82 -10.79 9.39
CA TYR A 87 -4.61 -10.62 10.61
C TYR A 87 -4.92 -9.14 10.81
N LEU A 88 -6.21 -8.79 10.79
CA LEU A 88 -6.68 -7.42 11.04
C LEU A 88 -7.08 -7.28 12.51
N SER A 89 -6.29 -6.53 13.28
CA SER A 89 -6.49 -6.39 14.73
C SER A 89 -7.77 -5.61 15.08
N SER A 90 -8.16 -4.65 14.23
CA SER A 90 -9.40 -3.86 14.33
C SER A 90 -10.68 -4.72 14.43
N ILE A 91 -10.70 -5.88 13.79
CA ILE A 91 -11.84 -6.80 13.73
C ILE A 91 -11.54 -8.19 14.27
N ASN A 92 -10.33 -8.41 14.80
CA ASN A 92 -9.83 -9.68 15.33
C ASN A 92 -10.09 -10.88 14.39
N LYS A 93 -9.75 -10.72 13.10
CA LYS A 93 -9.99 -11.75 12.07
C LYS A 93 -8.85 -11.83 11.06
N ILE A 94 -8.60 -13.04 10.56
CA ILE A 94 -7.76 -13.26 9.39
C ILE A 94 -8.61 -13.03 8.14
N LYS A 95 -8.11 -12.20 7.22
CA LYS A 95 -8.81 -11.81 5.99
C LYS A 95 -7.85 -11.76 4.80
N PRO A 96 -8.31 -12.12 3.60
CA PRO A 96 -7.62 -11.72 2.38
C PRO A 96 -7.63 -10.20 2.25
N LEU A 97 -6.45 -9.61 2.11
CA LEU A 97 -6.24 -8.21 1.77
C LEU A 97 -5.81 -8.12 0.31
N LEU A 98 -6.45 -7.21 -0.41
CA LEU A 98 -6.10 -6.84 -1.78
C LEU A 98 -5.67 -5.37 -1.76
N VAL A 99 -4.42 -5.11 -2.11
CA VAL A 99 -3.91 -3.76 -2.36
C VAL A 99 -3.83 -3.55 -3.87
N VAL A 100 -4.48 -2.50 -4.37
CA VAL A 100 -4.49 -2.17 -5.80
C VAL A 100 -3.51 -1.03 -6.04
N VAL A 101 -2.52 -1.28 -6.89
CA VAL A 101 -1.43 -0.36 -7.18
C VAL A 101 -1.44 -0.02 -8.67
N ASP A 102 -1.46 1.27 -8.98
CA ASP A 102 -1.34 1.78 -10.35
C ASP A 102 0.13 2.09 -10.63
N HIS A 103 0.77 1.30 -11.49
CA HIS A 103 2.19 1.40 -11.77
C HIS A 103 2.47 2.29 -12.98
N LEU A 104 3.33 3.28 -12.77
CA LEU A 104 3.96 4.06 -13.81
C LEU A 104 5.47 3.78 -13.78
N TYR A 105 5.92 2.89 -14.66
CA TYR A 105 7.30 2.39 -14.72
C TYR A 105 7.75 1.68 -13.42
N SER A 106 8.65 2.30 -12.66
CA SER A 106 9.23 1.75 -11.43
C SER A 106 8.54 2.26 -10.16
N THR A 107 7.52 3.11 -10.30
CA THR A 107 6.80 3.72 -9.18
C THR A 107 5.32 3.36 -9.27
N GLY A 108 4.77 2.83 -8.19
CA GLY A 108 3.37 2.48 -8.04
C GLY A 108 2.68 3.36 -7.02
N ASP A 109 1.50 3.88 -7.36
CA ASP A 109 0.62 4.57 -6.42
C ASP A 109 -0.47 3.61 -5.94
N ILE A 110 -0.62 3.45 -4.63
CA ILE A 110 -1.76 2.72 -4.08
C ILE A 110 -3.03 3.53 -4.38
N CYS A 111 -3.99 2.92 -5.07
CA CYS A 111 -5.24 3.57 -5.45
C CYS A 111 -6.40 3.19 -4.53
N THR A 112 -6.42 1.94 -4.05
CA THR A 112 -7.46 1.44 -3.16
C THR A 112 -7.04 0.14 -2.49
N ILE A 113 -7.73 -0.24 -1.42
CA ILE A 113 -7.49 -1.45 -0.64
C ILE A 113 -8.82 -2.13 -0.36
N PHE A 114 -8.88 -3.45 -0.54
CA PHE A 114 -10.06 -4.26 -0.25
C PHE A 114 -9.77 -5.34 0.78
N VAL A 115 -10.56 -5.37 1.85
CA VAL A 115 -10.69 -6.54 2.71
C VAL A 115 -11.77 -7.44 2.11
N GLN A 116 -11.39 -8.64 1.68
CA GLN A 116 -12.31 -9.56 1.01
C GLN A 116 -12.85 -10.62 1.97
N SER A 117 -14.00 -11.19 1.66
CA SER A 117 -14.55 -12.33 2.41
C SER A 117 -13.92 -13.67 1.99
N ARG A 118 -13.49 -13.76 0.73
CA ARG A 118 -12.84 -14.92 0.08
C ARG A 118 -11.94 -14.38 -1.04
N LEU A 119 -10.87 -15.10 -1.37
CA LEU A 119 -10.13 -14.85 -2.61
C LEU A 119 -11.04 -15.20 -3.79
N ARG A 120 -11.35 -14.22 -4.63
CA ARG A 120 -12.24 -14.38 -5.81
C ARG A 120 -11.51 -14.29 -7.15
N ASP A 121 -10.21 -14.03 -7.12
CA ASP A 121 -9.43 -13.94 -8.34
C ASP A 121 -9.07 -15.36 -8.80
N GLU A 122 -9.85 -15.86 -9.76
CA GLU A 122 -9.47 -17.00 -10.57
C GLU A 122 -8.41 -16.53 -11.57
N PRO A 123 -7.30 -17.28 -11.74
CA PRO A 123 -6.32 -17.03 -12.80
C PRO A 123 -6.95 -17.38 -14.15
N GLY A 124 -7.84 -16.51 -14.63
CA GLY A 124 -8.35 -16.52 -16.00
C GLY A 124 -7.31 -15.88 -16.92
N GLU A 125 -7.68 -14.75 -17.53
CA GLU A 125 -6.78 -13.97 -18.41
C GLU A 125 -5.73 -13.13 -17.66
N ARG A 126 -5.73 -13.15 -16.32
CA ARG A 126 -4.79 -12.36 -15.51
C ARG A 126 -3.46 -13.09 -15.31
N GLU A 127 -2.37 -12.33 -15.40
CA GLU A 127 -1.02 -12.86 -15.27
C GLU A 127 -0.55 -12.75 -13.81
N ILE A 128 -0.05 -13.86 -13.23
CA ILE A 128 0.67 -13.82 -11.96
C ILE A 128 2.11 -13.41 -12.27
N ILE A 129 2.49 -12.19 -11.91
CA ILE A 129 3.84 -11.65 -12.16
C ILE A 129 4.79 -11.88 -10.97
N TYR A 130 4.24 -12.27 -9.82
CA TYR A 130 5.01 -12.68 -8.65
C TYR A 130 4.21 -13.66 -7.80
N GLU A 131 4.90 -14.69 -7.30
CA GLU A 131 4.41 -15.58 -6.24
C GLU A 131 5.50 -15.69 -5.15
N ARG A 132 5.10 -15.47 -3.88
CA ARG A 132 6.01 -15.69 -2.74
C ARG A 132 6.52 -17.13 -2.71
N PRO A 133 7.85 -17.36 -2.66
CA PRO A 133 8.42 -18.69 -2.55
C PRO A 133 7.89 -19.46 -1.34
N LYS A 134 7.67 -20.77 -1.49
CA LYS A 134 7.35 -21.63 -0.35
C LYS A 134 8.57 -21.72 0.57
N LYS A 135 8.39 -21.42 1.86
CA LYS A 135 9.40 -21.72 2.88
C LYS A 135 9.60 -23.23 2.92
N ARG A 136 10.86 -23.67 2.77
CA ARG A 136 11.26 -25.08 2.90
C ARG A 136 11.37 -25.46 4.36
#